data_AF-A0A1Y4RF93-F1
#
_entry.id   AF-A0A1Y4RF93-F1
#
_cell.length_a   1.000
_cell.length_b   1.000
_cell.length_c   1.000
_cell.angle_alpha   90.00
_cell.angle_beta   90.00
_cell.angle_gamma   90.00
#
_symmetry.space_group_name_H-M   'P 1'
#
loop_
_entity.id
_entity.type
_entity.pdbx_description
1 polymer ?
#
loop_
_entity_poly.entity_id
_entity_poly.type
_entity_poly.pdbx_seq_one_letter_code
_entity_poly.pdbx_strand_id
1 'polypeptide(L)'
;MTVFLLILALAYFGGSYFAYNALRRKYAGIIGVPGSYFILMTVFILIGLIRRIFLGGSGGESAIEMVLTILVMLAGLAYTVLMILRCETLADKILLPIAAVLIGSGFCIRFIASIVFHVPMESGKVESVSFPSSMRDSSGDIWELKTHNDVVAEYYCGKTGARREFGIGEFSGGTPFGFS
;
A
#
# COMPACT_ATOMS: atom_id res chain seq x y z
N MET A 1 -16.37 23.21 17.83
CA MET A 1 -15.24 23.06 16.88
C MET A 1 -14.26 21.98 17.32
N THR A 2 -13.71 22.04 18.54
CA THR A 2 -12.72 21.06 19.05
C THR A 2 -13.26 19.62 19.08
N VAL A 3 -14.49 19.41 19.56
CA VAL A 3 -15.12 18.06 19.60
C VAL A 3 -15.28 17.47 18.20
N PHE A 4 -15.69 18.28 17.23
CA PHE A 4 -15.83 17.85 15.84
C PHE A 4 -14.48 17.46 15.21
N LEU A 5 -13.42 18.23 15.47
CA LEU A 5 -12.07 17.91 15.02
C LEU A 5 -11.52 16.62 15.66
N LEU A 6 -11.85 16.38 16.93
CA LEU A 6 -11.49 15.12 17.62
C LEU A 6 -12.19 13.92 17.00
N ILE A 7 -13.47 14.04 16.65
CA ILE A 7 -14.22 12.97 15.97
C ILE A 7 -13.60 12.69 14.59
N LEU A 8 -13.26 13.73 13.83
CA LEU A 8 -12.58 13.57 12.54
C LEU A 8 -11.20 12.93 12.67
N ALA A 9 -10.43 13.33 13.69
CA ALA A 9 -9.13 12.75 13.96
C ALA A 9 -9.27 11.26 14.30
N LEU A 10 -10.20 10.89 15.18
CA LEU A 10 -10.47 9.49 15.52
C LEU A 10 -10.95 8.68 14.31
N ALA A 11 -11.81 9.25 13.48
CA ALA A 11 -12.26 8.61 12.24
C ALA A 11 -11.10 8.40 11.26
N TYR A 12 -10.20 9.38 11.14
CA TYR A 12 -8.99 9.25 10.33
C TYR A 12 -8.02 8.19 10.89
N PHE A 13 -7.74 8.21 12.19
CA PHE A 13 -6.84 7.25 12.83
C PHE A 13 -7.41 5.83 12.76
N GLY A 14 -8.67 5.63 13.12
CA GLY A 14 -9.35 4.34 13.02
C GLY A 14 -9.46 3.88 11.57
N GLY A 15 -9.89 4.75 10.67
CA GLY A 15 -10.00 4.44 9.24
C GLY A 15 -8.66 4.04 8.63
N SER A 16 -7.59 4.77 8.91
CA SER A 16 -6.24 4.44 8.45
C SER A 16 -5.74 3.10 9.02
N TYR A 17 -6.04 2.80 10.29
CA TYR A 17 -5.64 1.55 10.93
C TYR A 17 -6.31 0.32 10.31
N PHE A 18 -7.62 0.38 10.06
CA PHE A 18 -8.40 -0.72 9.49
C PHE A 18 -8.21 -0.85 7.97
N ALA A 19 -8.18 0.27 7.24
CA ALA A 19 -8.03 0.26 5.79
C ALA A 19 -6.61 -0.09 5.32
N TYR A 20 -5.60 0.00 6.20
CA TYR A 20 -4.19 -0.22 5.85
C TYR A 20 -3.96 -1.52 5.06
N ASN A 21 -4.45 -2.67 5.53
CA ASN A 21 -4.19 -3.96 4.87
C ASN A 21 -4.84 -4.01 3.48
N ALA A 22 -6.10 -3.56 3.36
CA ALA A 22 -6.83 -3.56 2.10
C ALA A 22 -6.20 -2.61 1.06
N LEU A 23 -5.87 -1.38 1.48
CA LEU A 23 -5.24 -0.39 0.61
C LEU A 23 -3.82 -0.83 0.19
N ARG A 24 -3.03 -1.35 1.13
CA ARG A 24 -1.70 -1.87 0.83
C ARG A 24 -1.76 -3.01 -0.19
N ARG A 25 -2.70 -3.95 -0.04
CA ARG A 25 -2.89 -5.05 -1.01
C ARG A 25 -3.28 -4.51 -2.38
N LYS A 26 -4.24 -3.58 -2.45
CA LYS A 26 -4.69 -2.97 -3.71
C LYS A 26 -3.56 -2.24 -4.45
N TYR A 27 -2.68 -1.54 -3.73
CA TYR A 27 -1.64 -0.71 -4.32
C TYR A 27 -0.22 -1.31 -4.29
N ALA A 28 -0.06 -2.58 -3.91
CA ALA A 28 1.25 -3.22 -3.71
C ALA A 28 2.16 -3.19 -4.96
N GLY A 29 1.57 -3.24 -6.17
CA GLY A 29 2.32 -3.14 -7.43
C GLY A 29 2.62 -1.71 -7.89
N ILE A 30 2.04 -0.70 -7.24
CA ILE A 30 2.15 0.71 -7.63
C ILE A 30 3.04 1.46 -6.64
N ILE A 31 2.72 1.38 -5.35
CA ILE A 31 3.40 2.11 -4.28
C ILE A 31 3.61 1.23 -3.04
N GLY A 32 4.86 1.15 -2.59
CA GLY A 32 5.22 0.47 -1.35
C GLY A 32 5.03 1.34 -0.10
N VAL A 33 5.13 0.72 1.08
CA VAL A 33 5.02 1.39 2.38
C VAL A 33 6.01 2.57 2.54
N PRO A 34 7.30 2.44 2.17
CA PRO A 34 8.24 3.56 2.24
C PRO A 34 7.83 4.73 1.34
N GLY A 35 7.31 4.43 0.15
CA GLY A 35 6.81 5.42 -0.79
C GLY A 35 5.58 6.17 -0.26
N SER A 36 4.64 5.45 0.34
CA SER A 36 3.46 6.05 0.98
C SER A 36 3.83 6.94 2.16
N TYR A 37 4.85 6.57 2.94
CA TYR A 37 5.37 7.41 4.01
C TYR A 37 6.00 8.71 3.49
N PHE A 38 6.77 8.63 2.40
CA PHE A 38 7.35 9.81 1.77
C PHE A 38 6.27 10.79 1.26
N ILE A 39 5.18 10.27 0.68
CA ILE A 39 4.02 11.09 0.27
C ILE A 39 3.35 11.72 1.50
N LEU A 40 3.12 10.96 2.57
CA LEU A 40 2.54 11.49 3.82
C LEU A 40 3.40 12.62 4.40
N MET A 41 4.72 12.43 4.47
CA MET A 41 5.65 13.45 4.94
C MET A 41 5.59 14.71 4.07
N THR A 42 5.52 14.54 2.75
CA THR A 42 5.38 15.64 1.80
C THR A 42 4.10 16.45 2.05
N VAL A 43 2.98 15.77 2.33
CA VAL A 43 1.70 16.42 2.66
C VAL A 43 1.82 17.24 3.95
N PHE A 44 2.48 16.71 4.99
CA PHE A 44 2.69 17.48 6.23
C PHE A 44 3.58 18.71 6.02
N ILE A 45 4.65 18.57 5.23
CA ILE A 45 5.52 19.69 4.86
C ILE A 45 4.72 20.76 4.09
N LEU A 46 3.88 20.34 3.15
CA LEU A 46 3.04 21.25 2.37
C LEU A 46 2.05 22.01 3.25
N ILE A 47 1.37 21.33 4.17
CA ILE A 47 0.46 21.96 5.13
C ILE A 47 1.20 22.96 6.03
N GLY A 48 2.39 22.59 6.51
CA GLY A 48 3.24 23.47 7.31
C GLY A 48 3.65 24.74 6.55
N LEU A 49 4.01 24.59 5.27
CA LEU A 49 4.43 25.71 4.43
C LEU A 49 3.26 26.62 4.04
N ILE A 50 2.09 26.06 3.73
CA ILE A 50 0.85 26.83 3.51
C ILE A 50 0.51 27.63 4.77
N ARG A 51 0.53 26.98 5.94
CA ARG A 51 0.27 27.67 7.22
C ARG A 51 1.22 28.85 7.41
N ARG A 52 2.51 28.68 7.09
CA ARG A 52 3.51 29.74 7.19
C ARG A 52 3.20 30.93 6.27
N ILE A 53 2.86 30.66 5.01
CA ILE A 53 2.54 31.70 4.02
C ILE A 53 1.30 32.51 4.44
N PHE A 54 0.24 31.85 4.87
CA PHE A 54 -1.06 32.51 5.12
C PHE A 54 -1.24 33.05 6.54
N LEU A 55 -0.61 32.44 7.56
CA LEU A 55 -0.77 32.84 8.96
C LEU A 55 0.46 33.56 9.54
N GLY A 56 1.43 33.94 8.69
CA GLY A 56 2.55 34.81 9.11
C GLY A 56 3.48 34.15 10.11
N GLY A 57 3.84 32.88 9.90
CA GLY A 57 4.74 32.14 10.78
C GLY A 57 6.18 32.68 10.73
N SER A 58 6.55 33.55 11.66
CA SER A 58 7.92 34.02 11.89
C SER A 58 8.75 32.95 12.62
N GLY A 59 9.07 31.84 11.95
CA GLY A 59 10.01 30.85 12.46
C GLY A 59 11.44 31.27 12.10
N GLY A 60 12.31 31.41 13.10
CA GLY A 60 13.75 31.69 12.97
C GLY A 60 14.55 30.50 12.39
N GLU A 61 14.04 29.91 11.32
CA GLU A 61 14.71 28.87 10.53
C GLU A 61 15.74 29.51 9.61
N SER A 62 16.87 28.82 9.45
CA SER A 62 17.92 29.27 8.53
C SER A 62 17.43 29.21 7.08
N ALA A 63 17.97 30.07 6.21
CA ALA A 63 17.67 30.05 4.78
C ALA A 63 17.92 28.65 4.14
N ILE A 64 18.85 27.88 4.71
CA ILE A 64 19.18 26.52 4.28
C ILE A 64 18.04 25.54 4.58
N GLU A 65 17.42 25.63 5.75
CA GLU A 65 16.27 24.78 6.12
C GLU A 65 15.07 25.05 5.21
N MET A 66 14.85 26.32 4.85
CA MET A 66 13.79 26.70 3.91
C MET A 66 14.04 26.09 2.52
N VAL A 67 15.25 26.21 1.99
CA VAL A 67 15.62 25.64 0.69
C VAL A 67 15.50 24.11 0.71
N LEU A 68 16.02 23.45 1.75
CA LEU A 68 15.93 22.00 1.89
C LEU A 68 14.46 21.53 1.94
N THR A 69 13.62 22.25 2.70
CA THR A 69 12.19 21.95 2.81
C THR A 69 11.49 22.04 1.46
N ILE A 70 11.80 23.08 0.66
CA ILE A 70 11.27 23.24 -0.70
C ILE A 70 11.74 22.11 -1.61
N LEU A 71 13.04 21.75 -1.57
CA LEU A 71 13.58 20.67 -2.40
C LEU A 71 12.94 19.32 -2.07
N VAL A 72 12.79 18.99 -0.79
CA VAL A 72 12.12 17.76 -0.33
C VAL A 72 10.65 17.75 -0.77
N MET A 73 9.97 18.89 -0.69
CA MET A 73 8.58 19.01 -1.17
C MET A 73 8.48 18.77 -2.67
N LEU A 74 9.35 19.39 -3.47
CA LEU A 74 9.36 19.21 -4.93
C LEU A 74 9.66 17.76 -5.31
N ALA A 75 10.60 17.12 -4.60
CA ALA A 75 10.89 15.70 -4.77
C ALA A 75 9.68 14.82 -4.42
N GLY A 76 8.96 15.15 -3.35
CA GLY A 76 7.71 14.49 -2.94
C GLY A 76 6.58 14.61 -3.96
N LEU A 77 6.39 15.81 -4.51
CA LEU A 77 5.42 16.06 -5.57
C LEU A 77 5.79 15.30 -6.85
N ALA A 78 7.05 15.37 -7.26
CA ALA A 78 7.55 14.64 -8.42
C ALA A 78 7.36 13.13 -8.26
N TYR A 79 7.70 12.59 -7.09
CA TYR A 79 7.47 11.18 -6.75
C TYR A 79 5.99 10.80 -6.84
N THR A 80 5.10 11.63 -6.29
CA THR A 80 3.64 11.40 -6.37
C THR A 80 3.16 11.35 -7.82
N VAL A 81 3.60 12.30 -8.66
CA VAL A 81 3.28 12.31 -10.10
C VAL A 81 3.79 11.05 -10.78
N LEU A 82 5.02 10.62 -10.52
CA LEU A 82 5.57 9.39 -11.08
C LEU A 82 4.76 8.15 -10.69
N MET A 83 4.25 8.08 -9.46
CA MET A 83 3.39 6.97 -9.05
C MET A 83 2.01 7.02 -9.70
N ILE A 84 1.42 8.22 -9.89
CA ILE A 84 0.16 8.39 -10.62
C ILE A 84 0.29 7.92 -12.07
N LEU A 85 1.43 8.16 -12.71
CA LEU A 85 1.68 7.70 -14.08
C LEU A 85 1.72 6.17 -14.23
N ARG A 86 1.93 5.43 -13.13
CA ARG A 86 1.87 3.96 -13.11
C ARG A 86 0.45 3.41 -13.02
N CYS A 87 -0.54 4.24 -12.72
CA CYS A 87 -1.94 3.83 -12.67
C CYS A 87 -2.55 3.79 -14.07
N GLU A 88 -3.26 2.71 -14.39
CA GLU A 88 -3.97 2.57 -15.67
C GLU A 88 -5.31 3.30 -15.66
N THR A 89 -6.05 3.22 -14.55
CA THR A 89 -7.40 3.78 -14.45
C THR A 89 -7.39 5.22 -13.92
N LEU A 90 -8.35 6.04 -14.38
CA LEU A 90 -8.54 7.41 -13.87
C LEU A 90 -8.97 7.43 -12.40
N ALA A 91 -9.74 6.42 -11.98
CA ALA A 91 -10.14 6.26 -10.58
C ALA A 91 -8.91 6.06 -9.67
N ASP A 92 -7.98 5.18 -10.05
CA ASP A 92 -6.78 4.92 -9.25
C ASP A 92 -5.84 6.13 -9.24
N LYS A 93 -5.73 6.88 -10.35
CA LYS A 93 -4.95 8.13 -10.40
C LYS A 93 -5.41 9.15 -9.36
N ILE A 94 -6.72 9.28 -9.17
CA ILE A 94 -7.30 10.21 -8.20
C ILE A 94 -7.19 9.67 -6.77
N LEU A 95 -7.43 8.37 -6.59
CA LEU A 95 -7.42 7.75 -5.27
C LEU A 95 -6.02 7.51 -4.71
N LEU A 96 -5.00 7.37 -5.56
CA LEU A 96 -3.65 6.99 -5.16
C LEU A 96 -3.02 7.93 -4.11
N PRO A 97 -3.07 9.27 -4.24
CA PRO A 97 -2.51 10.15 -3.21
C PRO A 97 -3.22 10.00 -1.86
N ILE A 98 -4.55 9.81 -1.88
CA ILE A 98 -5.36 9.60 -0.68
C ILE A 98 -5.01 8.25 -0.05
N ALA A 99 -4.93 7.20 -0.87
CA ALA A 99 -4.53 5.87 -0.44
C ALA A 99 -3.10 5.88 0.13
N ALA A 100 -2.16 6.59 -0.49
CA ALA A 100 -0.79 6.73 0.01
C ALA A 100 -0.76 7.41 1.38
N VAL A 101 -1.53 8.48 1.58
CA VAL A 101 -1.66 9.13 2.90
C VAL A 101 -2.21 8.16 3.94
N LEU A 102 -3.27 7.41 3.61
CA LEU A 102 -3.89 6.42 4.50
C LEU A 102 -2.98 5.21 4.81
N ILE A 103 -2.20 4.75 3.83
CA ILE A 103 -1.23 3.66 4.02
C ILE A 103 -0.08 4.17 4.91
N GLY A 104 0.45 5.36 4.64
CA GLY A 104 1.52 5.96 5.43
C GLY A 104 1.08 6.20 6.88
N SER A 105 -0.11 6.75 7.09
CA SER A 105 -0.63 7.01 8.43
C SER A 105 -0.99 5.71 9.14
N GLY A 106 -1.62 4.76 8.44
CA GLY A 106 -1.94 3.43 8.96
C GLY A 106 -0.69 2.69 9.43
N PHE A 107 0.42 2.81 8.70
CA PHE A 107 1.72 2.29 9.13
C PHE A 107 2.20 2.94 10.44
N CYS A 108 2.22 4.28 10.52
CA CYS A 108 2.63 4.98 11.73
C CYS A 108 1.79 4.61 12.96
N ILE A 109 0.47 4.48 12.79
CA ILE A 109 -0.45 4.13 13.89
C ILE A 109 -0.21 2.68 14.34
N ARG A 110 -0.08 1.74 13.39
CA ARG A 110 0.24 0.34 13.70
C ARG A 110 1.60 0.19 14.35
N PHE A 111 2.58 1.01 13.95
CA PHE A 111 3.88 1.07 14.59
C PHE A 111 3.76 1.52 16.06
N ILE A 112 3.03 2.61 16.33
CA ILE A 112 2.75 3.05 17.71
C ILE A 112 2.01 1.96 18.49
N ALA A 113 0.99 1.34 17.91
CA ALA A 113 0.24 0.26 18.55
C ALA A 113 1.12 -0.97 18.85
N SER A 114 2.10 -1.27 18.00
CA SER A 114 3.05 -2.35 18.25
C SER A 114 3.99 -2.05 19.41
N ILE A 115 4.40 -0.79 19.59
CA ILE A 115 5.25 -0.38 20.72
C ILE A 115 4.44 -0.37 22.02
N VAL A 116 3.27 0.26 22.01
CA VAL A 116 2.48 0.51 23.22
C VAL A 116 1.70 -0.73 23.66
N PHE A 117 1.03 -1.39 22.72
CA PHE A 117 0.11 -2.49 22.99
C PHE A 117 0.64 -3.86 22.54
N HIS A 118 1.88 -3.92 22.04
CA HIS A 118 2.53 -5.16 21.58
C HIS A 118 1.71 -5.90 20.50
N VAL A 119 0.92 -5.13 19.72
CA VAL A 119 0.17 -5.67 18.59
C VAL A 119 1.15 -6.01 17.46
N PRO A 120 1.10 -7.21 16.89
CA PRO A 120 1.98 -7.56 15.78
C PRO A 120 1.73 -6.64 14.59
N MET A 121 2.80 -6.07 14.04
CA MET A 121 2.73 -5.40 12.74
C MET A 121 2.46 -6.45 11.67
N GLU A 122 1.22 -6.54 11.21
CA GLU A 122 0.87 -7.25 9.98
C GLU A 122 1.41 -6.49 8.75
N SER A 123 2.74 -6.36 8.68
CA SER A 123 3.44 -5.83 7.50
C SER A 123 3.88 -6.96 6.56
N GLY A 124 3.37 -8.18 6.74
CA GLY A 124 3.84 -9.34 5.97
C GLY A 124 2.99 -10.60 6.07
N LYS A 125 1.85 -10.61 6.75
CA LYS A 125 0.87 -11.67 6.51
C LYS A 125 0.22 -11.40 5.16
N VAL A 126 0.93 -11.80 4.11
CA VAL A 126 0.25 -12.50 3.02
C VAL A 126 -0.52 -13.56 3.79
N GLU A 127 -1.84 -13.42 3.88
CA GLU A 127 -2.67 -14.56 4.26
C GLU A 127 -2.06 -15.71 3.49
N SER A 128 -1.67 -16.78 4.17
CA SER A 128 -1.23 -17.99 3.50
C SER A 128 -2.37 -18.34 2.56
N VAL A 129 -2.28 -17.89 1.32
CA VAL A 129 -3.15 -18.32 0.24
C VAL A 129 -2.67 -19.74 0.12
N SER A 130 -3.35 -20.63 0.83
CA SER A 130 -3.07 -22.04 0.76
C SER A 130 -3.24 -22.35 -0.71
N PHE A 131 -2.13 -22.57 -1.41
CA PHE A 131 -2.18 -22.98 -2.79
C PHE A 131 -3.10 -24.20 -2.85
N PRO A 132 -4.19 -24.17 -3.63
CA PRO A 132 -5.10 -25.30 -3.68
C PRO A 132 -4.33 -26.54 -4.13
N SER A 133 -4.55 -27.67 -3.48
CA SER A 133 -3.82 -28.91 -3.76
C SER A 133 -4.02 -29.41 -5.20
N SER A 134 -5.16 -29.04 -5.82
CA SER A 134 -5.44 -29.28 -7.23
C SER A 134 -6.33 -28.18 -7.82
N MET A 135 -6.21 -27.95 -9.12
CA MET A 135 -6.99 -26.96 -9.88
C MET A 135 -7.36 -27.53 -11.25
N ARG A 136 -8.41 -27.00 -11.89
CA ARG A 136 -8.78 -27.35 -13.27
C ARG A 136 -8.58 -26.20 -14.22
N ASP A 137 -8.04 -26.48 -15.40
CA ASP A 137 -8.00 -25.50 -16.47
C ASP A 137 -9.37 -25.39 -17.17
N SER A 138 -9.49 -24.41 -18.06
CA SER A 138 -10.68 -24.24 -18.91
C SER A 138 -10.97 -25.43 -19.84
N SER A 139 -10.00 -26.31 -20.04
CA SER A 139 -10.11 -27.55 -20.84
C SER A 139 -10.61 -28.74 -20.01
N GLY A 140 -10.76 -28.56 -18.69
CA GLY A 140 -11.17 -29.60 -17.74
C GLY A 140 -10.02 -30.50 -17.25
N ASP A 141 -8.78 -30.20 -17.63
CA ASP A 141 -7.59 -30.95 -17.21
C ASP A 141 -7.23 -30.61 -15.76
N ILE A 142 -6.85 -31.63 -14.99
CA ILE A 142 -6.48 -31.49 -13.58
C ILE A 142 -4.99 -31.19 -13.46
N TRP A 143 -4.69 -30.17 -12.66
CA TRP A 143 -3.35 -29.70 -12.33
C TRP A 143 -3.13 -29.90 -10.83
N GLU A 144 -2.12 -30.67 -10.46
CA GLU A 144 -1.80 -31.01 -9.07
C GLU A 144 -0.61 -30.21 -8.57
N LEU A 145 -0.68 -29.76 -7.32
CA LEU A 145 0.40 -29.02 -6.67
C LEU A 145 1.57 -29.97 -6.36
N LYS A 146 2.74 -29.70 -6.95
CA LYS A 146 3.96 -30.48 -6.73
C LYS A 146 4.82 -29.89 -5.63
N THR A 147 5.09 -28.59 -5.72
CA THR A 147 6.01 -27.88 -4.81
C THR A 147 5.54 -26.44 -4.68
N HIS A 148 5.65 -25.87 -3.48
CA HIS A 148 5.34 -24.46 -3.24
C HIS A 148 6.31 -23.85 -2.24
N ASN A 149 6.52 -22.55 -2.36
CA ASN A 149 7.10 -21.70 -1.34
C ASN A 149 6.10 -20.56 -1.02
N ASP A 150 6.48 -19.59 -0.18
CA ASP A 150 5.56 -18.52 0.24
C ASP A 150 5.12 -17.56 -0.90
N VAL A 151 5.69 -17.68 -2.09
CA VAL A 151 5.52 -16.71 -3.21
C VAL A 151 5.08 -17.39 -4.52
N VAL A 152 5.43 -18.66 -4.73
CA VAL A 152 5.29 -19.40 -5.98
C VAL A 152 4.84 -20.83 -5.71
N ALA A 153 3.98 -21.35 -6.57
CA ALA A 153 3.56 -22.75 -6.57
C ALA A 153 3.72 -23.37 -7.97
N GLU A 154 4.34 -24.55 -8.02
CA GLU A 154 4.50 -25.36 -9.22
C GLU A 154 3.39 -26.41 -9.30
N TYR A 155 2.68 -26.40 -10.43
CA TYR A 155 1.61 -27.33 -10.75
C TYR A 155 1.97 -28.22 -11.94
N TYR A 156 1.56 -29.49 -11.87
CA TYR A 156 1.81 -30.50 -12.88
C TYR A 156 0.49 -31.07 -13.42
N CYS A 157 0.39 -31.19 -14.74
CA CYS A 157 -0.73 -31.86 -15.40
C CYS A 157 -0.33 -33.28 -15.81
N GLY A 158 -0.98 -34.30 -15.21
CA GLY A 158 -0.71 -35.70 -15.52
C GLY A 158 -1.04 -36.13 -16.95
N LYS A 159 -1.94 -35.41 -17.63
CA LYS A 159 -2.41 -35.74 -18.98
C LYS A 159 -1.52 -35.17 -20.09
N THR A 160 -1.00 -33.96 -19.90
CA THR A 160 -0.15 -33.27 -20.89
C THR A 160 1.34 -33.36 -20.56
N GLY A 161 1.70 -33.74 -19.34
CA GLY A 161 3.08 -33.73 -18.85
C GLY A 161 3.64 -32.33 -18.61
N ALA A 162 2.81 -31.28 -18.77
CA ALA A 162 3.23 -29.90 -18.65
C ALA A 162 3.36 -29.49 -17.17
N ARG A 163 4.31 -28.59 -16.92
CA ARG A 163 4.53 -27.94 -15.62
C ARG A 163 4.28 -26.44 -15.78
N ARG A 164 3.61 -25.84 -14.80
CA ARG A 164 3.34 -24.40 -14.76
C ARG A 164 3.59 -23.88 -13.36
N GLU A 165 4.31 -22.78 -13.28
CA GLU A 165 4.52 -22.04 -12.03
C GLU A 165 3.53 -20.88 -11.98
N PHE A 166 2.91 -20.69 -10.82
CA PHE A 166 2.02 -19.58 -10.55
C PHE A 166 2.53 -18.77 -9.36
N GLY A 167 2.61 -17.46 -9.53
CA GLY A 167 2.93 -16.54 -8.45
C GLY A 167 1.70 -16.25 -7.58
N ILE A 168 1.90 -15.91 -6.31
CA ILE A 168 0.81 -15.57 -5.39
C ILE A 168 -0.04 -14.36 -5.86
N GLY A 169 0.54 -13.48 -6.68
CA GLY A 169 -0.16 -12.36 -7.31
C GLY A 169 -1.08 -12.77 -8.48
N GLU A 170 -0.98 -13.99 -8.96
CA GLU A 170 -1.79 -14.51 -10.06
C GLU A 170 -3.08 -15.18 -9.55
N PHE A 171 -3.20 -15.44 -8.24
CA PHE A 171 -4.37 -16.02 -7.62
C PHE A 171 -5.38 -14.94 -7.22
N SER A 172 -6.60 -15.02 -7.75
CA SER A 172 -7.73 -14.19 -7.33
C SER A 172 -8.83 -15.09 -6.78
N GLY A 173 -9.04 -15.08 -5.45
CA GLY A 173 -10.11 -15.85 -4.81
C GLY A 173 -9.88 -17.37 -4.80
N GLY A 174 -8.63 -17.83 -4.89
CA GLY A 174 -8.29 -19.26 -4.81
C GLY A 174 -8.05 -19.95 -6.15
N THR A 175 -8.20 -19.26 -7.28
CA THR A 175 -7.85 -19.76 -8.62
C THR A 175 -6.97 -18.77 -9.38
N PRO A 176 -5.98 -19.25 -10.16
CA PRO A 176 -5.17 -18.40 -11.03
C PRO A 176 -5.94 -18.03 -12.30
N PHE A 177 -5.59 -16.91 -12.93
CA PHE A 177 -6.20 -16.48 -14.19
C PHE A 177 -6.09 -17.57 -15.28
N GLY A 178 -7.23 -17.96 -15.86
CA GLY A 178 -7.34 -19.03 -16.86
C GLY A 178 -7.67 -20.42 -16.31
N PHE A 179 -7.92 -20.53 -15.00
CA PHE A 179 -8.38 -21.74 -14.33
C PHE A 179 -9.78 -21.52 -13.73
N SER A 180 -10.61 -22.57 -13.72
CA SER A 180 -12.01 -22.54 -13.29
C SER A 180 -12.33 -23.57 -12.23
#